data_AF-A0AAI9V5E1-F1
#
_entry.id   AF-A0AAI9V5E1-F1
#
_cell.length_a   1.000
_cell.length_b   1.000
_cell.length_c   1.000
_cell.angle_alpha   90.00
_cell.angle_beta   90.00
_cell.angle_gamma   90.00
#
_symmetry.space_group_name_H-M   'P 1'
#
loop_
_entity.id
_entity.type
_entity.pdbx_description
1 polymer ?
#
loop_
_entity_poly.entity_id
_entity_poly.type
_entity_poly.pdbx_seq_one_letter_code
_entity_poly.pdbx_strand_id
1 'polypeptide(L)'
;MSDLVEYSVVNVCRSDGQDNGAGYWPTPADTAAKNAKKTALEKVPRAKPQMVRLDKDDARFQDWRIKLGILLKQELSPTEGLPWLLHFPRGYWLYEKSKHLWVSGHPVKSKLYKSPQEFGLHVLWLLSGSMDRTDCRCIHCNVREMPNMEDLTVSDVPRPLPAASNTQPPSKMRKITPQIPPGVAGSPIPVPAAASTPPIAKKETPVPISSGWRLGIVAATGIINPNTNKAELQILPMSHVNFNQSPIQTLEATTRPFLAFSVPNVSISDLQNKAYDEVDWDAFFQTITPEDTHRREVALLDSSKMAAQKVGVSFSVFSRLSETNGGKKIDYHGIFLGAERIELGDVLRVRLSAEQGVPPAAANLPDALLGLREICTAPIDSPGNAFFKGDIYQPITGDNQPVGGIPVPDDKLPRPLRDEIAFRNKFAASDRWRCVLLKQNAVLREPDLKGRFYPTHKLLPLLDGQAKVLAEVQKGIVRDVQQRLNQRIDTFKTAYIGQKRTRVETFGPALPPGSVIQFEQSVREDGA
;
A
#
# COMPACT_ATOMS: atom_id res chain seq x y z
N MET A 1 25.84 8.69 41.02
CA MET A 1 24.39 8.76 41.29
C MET A 1 23.73 8.25 40.03
N SER A 2 22.93 7.19 40.14
CA SER A 2 22.26 6.56 38.98
C SER A 2 21.21 7.51 38.43
N ASP A 3 21.29 7.87 37.14
CA ASP A 3 20.31 8.71 36.48
C ASP A 3 18.94 8.01 36.50
N LEU A 4 18.03 8.51 37.34
CA LEU A 4 16.65 8.05 37.38
C LEU A 4 15.92 8.60 36.16
N VAL A 5 15.54 7.71 35.24
CA VAL A 5 14.73 8.07 34.07
C VAL A 5 13.26 8.14 34.51
N GLU A 6 12.66 9.30 34.38
CA GLU A 6 11.25 9.54 34.69
C GLU A 6 10.36 9.17 33.49
N TYR A 7 9.22 8.50 33.75
CA TYR A 7 8.30 8.02 32.71
C TYR A 7 6.87 8.53 32.93
N SER A 8 6.17 8.86 31.85
CA SER A 8 4.71 8.99 31.87
C SER A 8 4.07 7.61 31.80
N VAL A 9 3.30 7.24 32.82
CA VAL A 9 2.64 5.94 32.88
C VAL A 9 1.36 5.93 32.03
N VAL A 10 1.27 5.00 31.09
CA VAL A 10 0.11 4.83 30.21
C VAL A 10 -0.72 3.65 30.67
N ASN A 11 -2.01 3.89 30.94
CA ASN A 11 -2.97 2.86 31.31
C ASN A 11 -3.94 2.61 30.16
N VAL A 12 -4.09 1.34 29.77
CA VAL A 12 -5.07 0.93 28.76
C VAL A 12 -6.40 0.63 29.46
N CYS A 13 -7.37 1.52 29.31
CA CYS A 13 -8.66 1.42 30.03
C CYS A 13 -9.52 0.24 29.54
N ARG A 14 -9.42 -0.11 28.25
CA ARG A 14 -10.09 -1.25 27.64
C ARG A 14 -9.15 -2.45 27.57
N SER A 15 -9.68 -3.63 27.86
CA SER A 15 -8.96 -4.88 27.60
C SER A 15 -9.92 -5.99 27.21
N ASP A 16 -9.47 -6.84 26.28
CA ASP A 16 -10.11 -8.12 25.97
C ASP A 16 -9.32 -9.32 26.52
N GLY A 17 -8.35 -9.07 27.38
CA GLY A 17 -7.47 -10.06 27.98
C GLY A 17 -8.22 -11.07 28.83
N GLN A 18 -7.91 -12.37 28.65
CA GLN A 18 -8.57 -13.48 29.33
C GLN A 18 -7.60 -14.33 30.18
N ASP A 19 -6.32 -13.98 30.27
CA ASP A 19 -5.34 -14.72 31.07
C ASP A 19 -5.59 -14.49 32.57
N ASN A 20 -5.99 -15.56 33.26
CA ASN A 20 -6.26 -15.62 34.69
C ASN A 20 -5.15 -16.33 35.47
N GLY A 21 -4.02 -16.67 34.84
CA GLY A 21 -2.88 -17.33 35.45
C GLY A 21 -2.71 -18.81 35.09
N ALA A 22 -2.15 -19.58 36.03
CA ALA A 22 -1.79 -20.98 35.80
C ALA A 22 -3.03 -21.80 35.36
N GLY A 23 -2.94 -22.43 34.18
CA GLY A 23 -4.04 -23.21 33.58
C GLY A 23 -4.77 -22.54 32.42
N TYR A 24 -4.37 -21.31 32.02
CA TYR A 24 -4.95 -20.65 30.85
C TYR A 24 -4.69 -21.39 29.52
N TRP A 25 -3.57 -22.12 29.43
CA TRP A 25 -3.15 -22.88 28.24
C TRP A 25 -3.72 -24.31 28.22
N PRO A 26 -4.04 -24.88 27.06
CA PRO A 26 -4.30 -26.31 26.96
C PRO A 26 -3.03 -27.09 27.31
N THR A 27 -3.09 -27.93 28.34
CA THR A 27 -2.11 -29.01 28.52
C THR A 27 -2.25 -29.94 27.32
N PRO A 28 -1.16 -30.30 26.61
CA PRO A 28 -1.25 -31.28 25.53
C PRO A 28 -1.82 -32.58 26.09
N ALA A 29 -2.95 -33.06 25.55
CA ALA A 29 -3.47 -34.37 25.89
C ALA A 29 -2.41 -35.44 25.56
N ASP A 30 -2.18 -36.35 26.50
CA ASP A 30 -1.20 -37.43 26.35
C ASP A 30 -1.52 -38.30 25.13
N THR A 31 -0.74 -38.13 24.06
CA THR A 31 -0.69 -39.05 22.91
C THR A 31 0.04 -40.36 23.25
N ALA A 32 0.05 -40.77 24.52
CA ALA A 32 0.77 -41.93 25.03
C ALA A 32 0.02 -43.28 24.89
N ALA A 33 -1.12 -43.34 24.20
CA ALA A 33 -1.95 -44.55 24.16
C ALA A 33 -1.86 -45.38 22.85
N LYS A 34 -0.97 -45.08 21.89
CA LYS A 34 -0.95 -45.81 20.60
C LYS A 34 0.35 -46.44 20.13
N ASN A 35 1.44 -46.45 20.90
CA ASN A 35 2.63 -47.22 20.53
C ASN A 35 3.27 -47.92 21.74
N ALA A 36 2.54 -48.86 22.33
CA ALA A 36 3.13 -49.87 23.19
C ALA A 36 3.68 -51.02 22.32
N LYS A 37 4.94 -50.90 21.88
CA LYS A 37 5.93 -51.99 21.69
C LYS A 37 7.14 -51.50 20.88
N LYS A 38 8.22 -51.13 21.58
CA LYS A 38 9.52 -51.81 21.50
C LYS A 38 10.60 -50.99 22.22
N THR A 39 11.19 -51.68 23.20
CA THR A 39 12.55 -51.58 23.73
C THR A 39 12.97 -50.28 24.43
N ALA A 40 13.15 -50.44 25.74
CA ALA A 40 13.73 -49.47 26.66
C ALA A 40 15.20 -49.19 26.32
N LEU A 41 15.54 -47.91 26.21
CA LEU A 41 16.83 -47.39 26.64
C LEU A 41 16.52 -46.21 27.57
N GLU A 42 16.97 -46.30 28.82
CA GLU A 42 16.81 -45.27 29.83
C GLU A 42 17.36 -43.92 29.33
N LYS A 43 16.45 -42.99 29.05
CA LYS A 43 16.77 -41.56 29.04
C LYS A 43 15.92 -40.93 30.14
N VAL A 44 16.62 -40.36 31.13
CA VAL A 44 16.08 -39.52 32.19
C VAL A 44 14.99 -38.60 31.60
N PRO A 45 13.76 -38.57 32.15
CA PRO A 45 12.70 -37.74 31.59
C PRO A 45 13.10 -36.28 31.73
N ARG A 46 13.51 -35.66 30.63
CA ARG A 46 13.78 -34.23 30.58
C ARG A 46 12.46 -33.53 30.87
N ALA A 47 12.37 -32.87 32.03
CA ALA A 47 11.20 -32.08 32.42
C ALA A 47 10.85 -31.13 31.26
N LYS A 48 9.62 -31.25 30.75
CA LYS A 48 9.14 -30.40 29.65
C LYS A 48 9.23 -28.94 30.12
N PRO A 49 9.81 -28.02 29.32
CA PRO A 49 9.92 -26.62 29.71
C PRO A 49 8.53 -26.03 29.93
N GLN A 50 8.20 -25.76 31.19
CA GLN A 50 6.96 -25.14 31.62
C GLN A 50 7.03 -23.63 31.36
N MET A 51 5.93 -23.02 30.94
CA MET A 51 5.84 -21.56 30.79
C MET A 51 5.85 -20.92 32.18
N VAL A 52 6.84 -20.08 32.47
CA VAL A 52 6.99 -19.38 33.74
C VAL A 52 6.41 -17.99 33.62
N ARG A 53 5.45 -17.64 34.47
CA ARG A 53 4.86 -16.30 34.53
C ARG A 53 5.87 -15.33 35.15
N LEU A 54 6.19 -14.24 34.46
CA LEU A 54 7.13 -13.25 34.98
C LEU A 54 6.43 -12.26 35.90
N ASP A 55 7.07 -11.87 37.00
CA ASP A 55 6.55 -10.84 37.87
C ASP A 55 6.61 -9.46 37.17
N LYS A 56 5.77 -8.51 37.60
CA LYS A 56 5.77 -7.15 37.04
C LYS A 56 7.11 -6.46 37.27
N ASP A 57 7.78 -6.76 38.38
CA ASP A 57 9.06 -6.15 38.74
C ASP A 57 10.27 -6.86 38.08
N ASP A 58 10.04 -7.96 37.35
CA ASP A 58 11.08 -8.61 36.57
C ASP A 58 11.62 -7.65 35.50
N ALA A 59 12.95 -7.53 35.40
CA ALA A 59 13.61 -6.61 34.47
C ALA A 59 13.18 -6.81 33.01
N ARG A 60 12.86 -8.04 32.61
CA ARG A 60 12.39 -8.36 31.25
C ARG A 60 10.95 -7.94 31.04
N PHE A 61 10.12 -8.01 32.09
CA PHE A 61 8.76 -7.47 32.06
C PHE A 61 8.79 -5.95 31.93
N GLN A 62 9.67 -5.29 32.69
CA GLN A 62 9.87 -3.85 32.64
C GLN A 62 10.38 -3.39 31.26
N ASP A 63 11.34 -4.10 30.67
CA ASP A 63 11.82 -3.84 29.32
C ASP A 63 10.68 -3.93 28.27
N TRP A 64 9.80 -4.92 28.37
CA TRP A 64 8.62 -5.01 27.52
C TRP A 64 7.67 -3.82 27.67
N ARG A 65 7.42 -3.37 28.91
CA ARG A 65 6.57 -2.20 29.19
C ARG A 65 7.14 -0.92 28.60
N ILE A 66 8.46 -0.74 28.69
CA ILE A 66 9.18 0.41 28.12
C ILE A 66 9.09 0.34 26.58
N LYS A 67 9.42 -0.79 25.97
CA LYS A 67 9.36 -0.97 24.51
C LYS A 67 7.97 -0.72 23.94
N LEU A 68 6.93 -1.22 24.61
CA LEU A 68 5.55 -0.95 24.23
C LEU A 68 5.19 0.54 24.38
N GLY A 69 5.63 1.19 25.47
CA GLY A 69 5.41 2.61 25.66
C GLY A 69 6.07 3.45 24.57
N ILE A 70 7.31 3.14 24.18
CA ILE A 70 8.01 3.78 23.06
C ILE A 70 7.22 3.62 21.76
N LEU A 71 6.80 2.39 21.44
CA LEU A 71 6.00 2.11 20.23
C LEU A 71 4.70 2.92 20.21
N LEU A 72 3.96 2.94 21.32
CA LEU A 72 2.70 3.69 21.39
C LEU A 72 2.91 5.19 21.30
N LYS A 73 3.96 5.71 21.94
CA LYS A 73 4.28 7.14 21.89
C LYS A 73 4.61 7.59 20.47
N GLN A 74 5.40 6.78 19.74
CA GLN A 74 5.71 7.04 18.34
C GLN A 74 4.46 7.15 17.46
N GLU A 75 3.45 6.30 17.72
CA GLU A 75 2.23 6.26 16.92
C GLU A 75 1.19 7.33 17.34
N LEU A 76 1.12 7.68 18.63
CA LEU A 76 0.03 8.52 19.16
C LEU A 76 0.44 9.95 19.54
N SER A 77 1.71 10.18 19.90
CA SER A 77 2.20 11.50 20.33
C SER A 77 3.73 11.59 20.20
N PRO A 78 4.27 11.66 18.97
CA PRO A 78 5.69 11.42 18.70
C PRO A 78 6.66 12.52 19.18
N THR A 79 6.18 13.74 19.51
CA THR A 79 7.06 14.92 19.62
C THR A 79 7.14 15.60 20.98
N GLU A 80 6.38 15.20 22.02
CA GLU A 80 6.36 15.92 23.32
C GLU A 80 6.33 15.00 24.56
N GLY A 81 6.88 15.47 25.68
CA GLY A 81 6.76 14.87 27.04
C GLY A 81 7.77 13.76 27.40
N LEU A 82 7.64 13.20 28.62
CA LEU A 82 8.48 12.11 29.12
C LEU A 82 8.28 10.80 28.32
N PRO A 83 9.25 9.87 28.28
CA PRO A 83 9.06 8.53 27.72
C PRO A 83 7.86 7.83 28.34
N TRP A 84 7.15 7.03 27.55
CA TRP A 84 5.97 6.31 28.04
C TRP A 84 6.37 4.97 28.63
N LEU A 85 5.76 4.62 29.77
CA LEU A 85 5.83 3.30 30.37
C LEU A 85 4.43 2.68 30.36
N LEU A 86 4.23 1.63 29.57
CA LEU A 86 2.91 1.02 29.43
C LEU A 86 2.61 0.11 30.63
N HIS A 87 1.40 0.23 31.19
CA HIS A 87 0.79 -0.83 31.99
C HIS A 87 0.09 -1.83 31.07
N PHE A 88 0.44 -3.10 31.21
CA PHE A 88 -0.21 -4.17 30.45
C PHE A 88 -1.73 -4.11 30.65
N PRO A 89 -2.52 -4.23 29.56
CA PRO A 89 -3.97 -4.31 29.67
C PRO A 89 -4.41 -5.46 30.58
N ARG A 90 -5.52 -5.29 31.29
CA ARG A 90 -6.04 -6.32 32.23
C ARG A 90 -6.18 -7.67 31.54
N GLY A 91 -5.78 -8.76 32.20
CA GLY A 91 -5.88 -10.11 31.63
C GLY A 91 -4.86 -10.40 30.52
N TYR A 92 -3.83 -9.57 30.35
CA TYR A 92 -2.63 -9.90 29.59
C TYR A 92 -1.42 -10.06 30.50
N TRP A 93 -0.51 -10.99 30.18
CA TRP A 93 0.68 -11.25 30.99
C TRP A 93 1.86 -11.80 30.20
N LEU A 94 3.09 -11.52 30.67
CA LEU A 94 4.34 -11.97 30.05
C LEU A 94 4.85 -13.27 30.70
N TYR A 95 5.26 -14.22 29.87
CA TYR A 95 5.80 -15.51 30.28
C TYR A 95 7.15 -15.78 29.61
N GLU A 96 7.99 -16.54 30.29
CA GLU A 96 9.21 -17.11 29.74
C GLU A 96 9.02 -18.61 29.48
N LYS A 97 9.47 -19.06 28.31
CA LYS A 97 9.62 -20.48 27.99
C LYS A 97 10.87 -20.70 27.15
N SER A 98 11.78 -21.55 27.61
CA SER A 98 13.02 -21.86 26.90
C SER A 98 13.80 -20.59 26.47
N LYS A 99 13.92 -19.60 27.36
CA LYS A 99 14.55 -18.29 27.12
C LYS A 99 13.82 -17.36 26.12
N HIS A 100 12.64 -17.75 25.63
CA HIS A 100 11.80 -16.89 24.80
C HIS A 100 10.68 -16.26 25.64
N LEU A 101 10.36 -15.00 25.35
CA LEU A 101 9.32 -14.24 26.03
C LEU A 101 8.04 -14.21 25.19
N TRP A 102 6.90 -14.37 25.86
CA TRP A 102 5.60 -14.51 25.21
C TRP A 102 4.55 -13.75 26.00
N VAL A 103 3.75 -12.94 25.33
CA VAL A 103 2.56 -12.33 25.93
C VAL A 103 1.33 -13.18 25.64
N SER A 104 0.60 -13.45 26.70
CA SER A 104 -0.71 -14.07 26.71
C SER A 104 -1.78 -13.13 27.20
N GLY A 105 -3.02 -13.54 27.00
CA GLY A 105 -4.23 -12.79 27.29
C GLY A 105 -5.16 -12.77 26.10
N HIS A 106 -4.67 -13.05 24.89
CA HIS A 106 -5.52 -13.03 23.71
C HIS A 106 -6.72 -14.00 23.90
N PRO A 107 -7.96 -13.59 23.55
CA PRO A 107 -9.18 -14.39 23.76
C PRO A 107 -9.13 -15.80 23.18
N VAL A 108 -8.33 -15.98 22.12
CA VAL A 108 -7.98 -17.31 21.60
C VAL A 108 -6.73 -17.80 22.33
N LYS A 109 -6.90 -18.76 23.25
CA LYS A 109 -5.88 -19.27 24.20
C LYS A 109 -4.56 -19.72 23.58
N SER A 110 -4.57 -20.20 22.33
CA SER A 110 -3.36 -20.67 21.63
C SER A 110 -2.51 -19.55 21.02
N LYS A 111 -3.02 -18.31 21.00
CA LYS A 111 -2.38 -17.19 20.32
C LYS A 111 -1.53 -16.37 21.29
N LEU A 112 -0.22 -16.55 21.18
CA LEU A 112 0.81 -15.87 21.97
C LEU A 112 1.54 -14.84 21.13
N TYR A 113 1.73 -13.64 21.65
CA TYR A 113 2.56 -12.62 20.99
C TYR A 113 4.03 -12.83 21.37
N LYS A 114 4.92 -12.87 20.38
CA LYS A 114 6.36 -13.18 20.53
C LYS A 114 7.22 -11.95 20.74
N SER A 115 6.71 -10.77 20.39
CA SER A 115 7.45 -9.52 20.46
C SER A 115 6.57 -8.34 20.87
N PRO A 116 7.17 -7.25 21.41
CA PRO A 116 6.44 -6.01 21.68
C PRO A 116 5.75 -5.44 20.44
N GLN A 117 6.31 -5.62 19.24
CA GLN A 117 5.73 -5.13 17.98
C GLN A 117 4.45 -5.88 17.63
N GLU A 118 4.46 -7.22 17.76
CA GLU A 118 3.26 -8.03 17.51
C GLU A 118 2.12 -7.67 18.47
N PHE A 119 2.44 -7.50 19.76
CA PHE A 119 1.45 -7.16 20.78
C PHE A 119 1.02 -5.69 20.71
N GLY A 120 1.94 -4.77 20.41
CA GLY A 120 1.70 -3.32 20.35
C GLY A 120 0.60 -2.93 19.36
N LEU A 121 0.50 -3.62 18.22
CA LEU A 121 -0.61 -3.44 17.27
C LEU A 121 -1.98 -3.77 17.87
N HIS A 122 -2.05 -4.79 18.73
CA HIS A 122 -3.28 -5.12 19.46
C HIS A 122 -3.59 -4.05 20.52
N VAL A 123 -2.56 -3.55 21.20
CA VAL A 123 -2.73 -2.47 22.19
C VAL A 123 -3.19 -1.17 21.54
N LEU A 124 -2.68 -0.79 20.38
CA LEU A 124 -3.17 0.37 19.60
C LEU A 124 -4.64 0.23 19.27
N TRP A 125 -5.07 -0.96 18.84
CA TRP A 125 -6.48 -1.23 18.64
C TRP A 125 -7.27 -1.09 19.94
N LEU A 126 -6.79 -1.62 21.07
CA LEU A 126 -7.42 -1.46 22.39
C LEU A 126 -7.57 0.01 22.82
N LEU A 127 -6.64 0.88 22.42
CA LEU A 127 -6.68 2.32 22.65
C LEU A 127 -7.58 3.08 21.66
N SER A 128 -7.92 2.49 20.51
CA SER A 128 -8.81 3.09 19.51
C SER A 128 -10.29 3.06 19.94
N GLY A 129 -11.15 3.78 19.22
CA GLY A 129 -12.61 3.71 19.43
C GLY A 129 -13.29 2.44 18.90
N SER A 130 -12.61 1.61 18.11
CA SER A 130 -13.25 0.44 17.46
C SER A 130 -13.42 -0.73 18.44
N MET A 131 -14.60 -1.36 18.42
CA MET A 131 -14.89 -2.63 19.11
C MET A 131 -14.78 -3.84 18.17
N ASP A 132 -14.61 -3.62 16.87
CA ASP A 132 -14.52 -4.69 15.88
C ASP A 132 -13.09 -5.23 15.82
N ARG A 133 -12.92 -6.54 16.03
CA ARG A 133 -11.61 -7.20 15.96
C ARG A 133 -11.04 -7.23 14.56
N THR A 134 -11.84 -7.02 13.50
CA THR A 134 -11.30 -6.94 12.14
C THR A 134 -10.50 -5.66 11.88
N ASP A 135 -10.74 -4.62 12.67
CA ASP A 135 -9.95 -3.38 12.64
C ASP A 135 -8.60 -3.54 13.34
N CYS A 136 -8.45 -4.59 14.16
CA CYS A 136 -7.18 -4.92 14.78
C CYS A 136 -6.22 -5.51 13.76
N ARG A 137 -5.06 -4.86 13.59
CA ARG A 137 -4.01 -5.28 12.64
C ARG A 137 -2.97 -6.23 13.24
N CYS A 138 -3.21 -6.72 14.46
CA CYS A 138 -2.27 -7.66 15.08
C CYS A 138 -2.29 -9.01 14.36
N ILE A 139 -1.17 -9.74 14.46
CA ILE A 139 -0.98 -11.05 13.82
C ILE A 139 -2.05 -12.09 14.18
N HIS A 140 -2.77 -11.89 15.30
CA HIS A 140 -3.71 -12.85 15.87
C HIS A 140 -5.18 -12.56 15.56
N CYS A 141 -5.57 -11.29 15.38
CA CYS A 141 -6.96 -10.93 15.08
C CYS A 141 -7.28 -11.02 13.58
N ASN A 142 -6.29 -10.79 12.72
CA ASN A 142 -6.43 -10.84 11.26
C ASN A 142 -5.46 -11.88 10.66
N VAL A 143 -5.64 -13.15 11.03
CA VAL A 143 -4.74 -14.24 10.61
C VAL A 143 -4.94 -14.53 9.12
N ARG A 144 -3.90 -14.26 8.31
CA ARG A 144 -3.71 -14.85 6.99
C ARG A 144 -2.79 -16.08 7.17
N GLU A 145 -3.17 -17.23 6.64
CA GLU A 145 -2.35 -18.45 6.73
C GLU A 145 -1.00 -18.25 6.01
N MET A 146 0.08 -18.61 6.68
CA MET A 146 1.45 -18.67 6.13
C MET A 146 1.74 -20.14 5.72
N PRO A 147 2.19 -20.43 4.49
CA PRO A 147 2.59 -21.79 4.13
C PRO A 147 3.88 -22.23 4.85
N ASN A 148 3.93 -23.51 5.24
CA ASN A 148 5.09 -24.15 5.87
C ASN A 148 6.23 -24.34 4.86
N MET A 149 7.46 -24.07 5.28
CA MET A 149 8.60 -23.76 4.39
C MET A 149 9.48 -24.98 4.04
N GLU A 150 8.94 -26.20 4.12
CA GLU A 150 9.74 -27.44 4.06
C GLU A 150 9.68 -28.19 2.70
N ASP A 151 8.79 -27.81 1.77
CA ASP A 151 8.52 -28.61 0.54
C ASP A 151 8.94 -27.97 -0.80
N LEU A 152 9.96 -27.10 -0.84
CA LEU A 152 10.48 -26.54 -2.10
C LEU A 152 11.78 -27.20 -2.54
N THR A 153 11.69 -28.39 -3.14
CA THR A 153 12.73 -28.91 -4.04
C THR A 153 12.20 -28.92 -5.48
N VAL A 154 12.98 -28.29 -6.37
CA VAL A 154 12.68 -28.14 -7.80
C VAL A 154 13.28 -29.30 -8.56
N SER A 155 12.52 -29.96 -9.45
CA SER A 155 13.07 -30.75 -10.54
C SER A 155 12.14 -30.78 -11.77
N ASP A 156 12.70 -30.21 -12.84
CA ASP A 156 12.57 -30.37 -14.29
C ASP A 156 11.31 -30.92 -14.99
N VAL A 157 10.99 -30.23 -16.10
CA VAL A 157 9.98 -30.50 -17.13
C VAL A 157 10.59 -31.34 -18.27
N PRO A 158 9.85 -32.28 -18.90
CA PRO A 158 9.58 -32.11 -20.34
C PRO A 158 8.14 -32.43 -20.82
N ARG A 159 7.65 -31.48 -21.66
CA ARG A 159 6.71 -31.44 -22.81
C ARG A 159 5.62 -32.51 -23.14
N PRO A 160 4.58 -32.11 -23.93
CA PRO A 160 3.23 -32.68 -23.97
C PRO A 160 2.83 -33.38 -25.29
N LEU A 161 1.61 -33.96 -25.32
CA LEU A 161 0.53 -33.96 -26.35
C LEU A 161 -0.41 -35.20 -26.13
N PRO A 162 -1.61 -35.32 -26.75
CA PRO A 162 -2.68 -34.35 -27.03
C PRO A 162 -4.13 -34.82 -26.67
N ALA A 163 -5.03 -33.84 -26.72
CA ALA A 163 -6.50 -33.80 -26.81
C ALA A 163 -7.41 -35.06 -26.95
N ALA A 164 -8.56 -35.00 -26.24
CA ALA A 164 -9.91 -35.35 -26.71
C ALA A 164 -10.94 -34.59 -25.83
N SER A 165 -11.72 -33.63 -26.35
CA SER A 165 -13.00 -33.76 -27.05
C SER A 165 -14.17 -34.30 -26.22
N ASN A 166 -15.13 -33.39 -26.02
CA ASN A 166 -16.57 -33.55 -26.15
C ASN A 166 -17.51 -33.72 -24.92
N THR A 167 -18.56 -32.90 -25.02
CA THR A 167 -19.98 -33.14 -24.71
C THR A 167 -20.49 -33.00 -23.27
N GLN A 168 -21.19 -31.87 -23.07
CA GLN A 168 -22.40 -31.72 -22.24
C GLN A 168 -23.44 -32.82 -22.54
N PRO A 169 -24.37 -33.07 -21.60
CA PRO A 169 -25.72 -32.51 -21.77
C PRO A 169 -26.33 -31.84 -20.51
N PRO A 170 -27.47 -31.13 -20.70
CA PRO A 170 -28.00 -30.13 -19.77
C PRO A 170 -29.15 -30.64 -18.89
N SER A 171 -29.38 -29.97 -17.76
CA SER A 171 -30.58 -30.18 -16.94
C SER A 171 -31.24 -28.84 -16.62
N LYS A 172 -32.48 -28.71 -17.11
CA LYS A 172 -33.38 -27.54 -17.02
C LYS A 172 -34.08 -27.47 -15.65
N MET A 173 -34.72 -26.31 -15.42
CA MET A 173 -35.83 -26.02 -14.50
C MET A 173 -35.44 -25.80 -13.02
N ARG A 174 -36.01 -24.85 -12.26
CA ARG A 174 -37.29 -24.14 -12.38
C ARG A 174 -37.26 -22.82 -11.60
N LYS A 175 -38.06 -21.90 -12.11
CA LYS A 175 -38.40 -20.54 -11.66
C LYS A 175 -39.35 -20.61 -10.46
N ILE A 176 -39.09 -19.88 -9.36
CA ILE A 176 -40.13 -19.46 -8.42
C ILE A 176 -39.83 -18.03 -7.98
N THR A 177 -40.75 -17.13 -8.35
CA THR A 177 -40.87 -15.75 -7.87
C THR A 177 -41.88 -15.75 -6.73
N PRO A 178 -41.71 -14.90 -5.71
CA PRO A 178 -42.87 -14.12 -5.25
C PRO A 178 -42.59 -12.61 -5.17
N GLN A 179 -43.62 -11.83 -5.49
CA GLN A 179 -43.70 -10.38 -5.52
C GLN A 179 -44.24 -9.78 -4.20
N ILE A 180 -43.58 -8.70 -3.73
CA ILE A 180 -44.05 -7.34 -3.31
C ILE A 180 -45.16 -7.24 -2.23
N PRO A 181 -45.09 -6.34 -1.21
CA PRO A 181 -45.56 -4.94 -1.35
C PRO A 181 -44.66 -3.82 -0.75
N PRO A 182 -44.95 -2.52 -1.06
CA PRO A 182 -44.09 -1.35 -0.86
C PRO A 182 -44.48 -0.43 0.33
N GLY A 183 -43.58 0.48 0.70
CA GLY A 183 -43.81 1.65 1.59
C GLY A 183 -42.51 2.03 2.31
N VAL A 184 -42.11 3.28 2.56
CA VAL A 184 -42.74 4.60 2.52
C VAL A 184 -41.60 5.63 2.33
N ALA A 185 -41.88 6.73 1.62
CA ALA A 185 -40.96 7.84 1.44
C ALA A 185 -40.61 8.53 2.77
N GLY A 186 -39.31 8.78 3.00
CA GLY A 186 -38.80 9.59 4.10
C GLY A 186 -37.76 10.58 3.58
N SER A 187 -37.99 11.86 3.86
CA SER A 187 -37.14 13.00 3.50
C SER A 187 -35.70 12.89 4.01
N PRO A 188 -34.71 13.52 3.34
CA PRO A 188 -33.30 13.36 3.70
C PRO A 188 -32.93 14.10 4.98
N ILE A 189 -32.39 13.36 5.95
CA ILE A 189 -31.70 13.90 7.13
C ILE A 189 -30.29 14.36 6.69
N PRO A 190 -29.78 15.51 7.19
CA PRO A 190 -28.43 16.00 6.84
C PRO A 190 -27.36 15.06 7.41
N VAL A 191 -26.44 14.62 6.54
CA VAL A 191 -25.27 13.82 6.95
C VAL A 191 -24.22 14.75 7.56
N PRO A 192 -23.75 14.54 8.81
CA PRO A 192 -22.62 15.27 9.37
C PRO A 192 -21.32 14.92 8.64
N ALA A 193 -20.43 15.91 8.56
CA ALA A 193 -19.16 15.92 7.83
C ALA A 193 -18.35 14.62 7.94
N ALA A 194 -18.00 14.07 6.78
CA ALA A 194 -17.15 12.91 6.63
C ALA A 194 -15.74 13.16 7.18
N ALA A 195 -15.25 12.20 7.95
CA ALA A 195 -13.85 12.03 8.30
C ALA A 195 -12.96 12.15 7.04
N SER A 196 -11.82 12.82 7.22
CA SER A 196 -10.82 13.11 6.18
C SER A 196 -10.46 11.86 5.38
N THR A 197 -10.86 11.86 4.12
CA THR A 197 -10.45 10.84 3.15
C THR A 197 -9.02 11.17 2.72
N PRO A 198 -8.07 10.20 2.68
CA PRO A 198 -6.71 10.51 2.26
C PRO A 198 -6.69 11.01 0.81
N PRO A 199 -5.86 12.03 0.52
CA PRO A 199 -5.82 12.72 -0.76
C PRO A 199 -5.46 11.78 -1.90
N ILE A 200 -5.97 12.07 -3.10
CA ILE A 200 -5.71 11.26 -4.31
C ILE A 200 -4.28 11.45 -4.79
N ALA A 201 -3.84 12.71 -4.82
CA ALA A 201 -2.46 13.05 -5.03
C ALA A 201 -1.70 12.78 -3.72
N LYS A 202 -0.80 11.81 -3.75
CA LYS A 202 0.13 11.60 -2.64
C LYS A 202 1.21 12.68 -2.70
N LYS A 203 1.77 13.00 -1.54
CA LYS A 203 2.96 13.81 -1.44
C LYS A 203 4.08 13.23 -2.34
N GLU A 204 4.90 14.11 -2.88
CA GLU A 204 6.02 13.84 -3.79
C GLU A 204 5.67 13.24 -5.17
N THR A 205 4.40 13.32 -5.57
CA THR A 205 3.96 12.94 -6.91
C THR A 205 3.88 14.15 -7.85
N PRO A 206 4.43 14.06 -9.08
CA PRO A 206 4.21 15.06 -10.11
C PRO A 206 2.72 15.19 -10.50
N VAL A 207 2.27 16.43 -10.67
CA VAL A 207 0.89 16.81 -11.00
C VAL A 207 0.89 18.00 -11.97
N PRO A 208 -0.17 18.20 -12.77
CA PRO A 208 -0.25 19.33 -13.68
C PRO A 208 -0.64 20.60 -12.91
N ILE A 209 -0.08 21.74 -13.32
CA ILE A 209 -0.36 23.07 -12.80
C ILE A 209 -1.33 23.75 -13.77
N SER A 210 -2.41 24.32 -13.24
CA SER A 210 -3.54 24.85 -14.02
C SER A 210 -3.16 26.03 -14.93
N SER A 211 -2.10 26.79 -14.61
CA SER A 211 -1.57 27.86 -15.46
C SER A 211 -0.45 27.35 -16.38
N GLY A 212 -0.83 26.97 -17.61
CA GLY A 212 0.12 26.84 -18.73
C GLY A 212 0.79 25.48 -18.93
N TRP A 213 0.14 24.36 -18.59
CA TRP A 213 0.67 23.00 -18.81
C TRP A 213 2.03 22.74 -18.15
N ARG A 214 2.29 23.40 -17.03
CA ARG A 214 3.49 23.17 -16.22
C ARG A 214 3.28 21.96 -15.32
N LEU A 215 4.37 21.27 -14.98
CA LEU A 215 4.35 20.14 -14.07
C LEU A 215 5.02 20.55 -12.76
N GLY A 216 4.58 19.95 -11.66
CA GLY A 216 5.18 20.21 -10.35
C GLY A 216 4.94 19.08 -9.38
N ILE A 217 5.71 19.03 -8.30
CA ILE A 217 5.64 17.97 -7.29
C ILE A 217 4.83 18.47 -6.10
N VAL A 218 3.92 17.62 -5.61
CA VAL A 218 3.19 17.89 -4.37
C VAL A 218 4.17 17.88 -3.18
N ALA A 219 4.45 19.04 -2.61
CA ALA A 219 5.36 19.20 -1.46
C ALA A 219 4.65 19.28 -0.11
N ALA A 220 3.35 19.58 -0.08
CA ALA A 220 2.53 19.48 1.11
C ALA A 220 1.07 19.20 0.75
N THR A 221 0.39 18.50 1.65
CA THR A 221 -1.05 18.17 1.56
C THR A 221 -1.73 18.56 2.87
N GLY A 222 -3.07 18.54 2.92
CA GLY A 222 -3.82 18.80 4.15
C GLY A 222 -3.81 20.26 4.60
N ILE A 223 -3.40 21.19 3.72
CA ILE A 223 -3.47 22.62 3.97
C ILE A 223 -4.92 23.04 3.79
N ILE A 224 -5.55 23.58 4.83
CA ILE A 224 -6.90 24.14 4.74
C ILE A 224 -6.80 25.64 4.59
N ASN A 225 -7.30 26.17 3.48
CA ASN A 225 -7.36 27.61 3.28
C ASN A 225 -8.41 28.21 4.22
N PRO A 226 -8.03 29.10 5.15
CA PRO A 226 -8.96 29.62 6.17
C PRO A 226 -10.09 30.46 5.55
N ASN A 227 -9.89 31.06 4.38
CA ASN A 227 -10.87 31.92 3.74
C ASN A 227 -11.92 31.13 2.94
N THR A 228 -11.53 29.99 2.36
CA THR A 228 -12.42 29.19 1.50
C THR A 228 -12.87 27.89 2.15
N ASN A 229 -12.23 27.49 3.26
CA ASN A 229 -12.36 26.20 3.93
C ASN A 229 -12.17 25.00 2.97
N LYS A 230 -11.35 25.18 1.94
CA LYS A 230 -11.03 24.15 0.95
C LYS A 230 -9.62 23.61 1.17
N ALA A 231 -9.45 22.33 0.88
CA ALA A 231 -8.16 21.65 0.93
C ALA A 231 -7.28 22.07 -0.27
N GLU A 232 -6.08 22.54 0.03
CA GLU A 232 -5.08 22.98 -0.92
C GLU A 232 -3.82 22.12 -0.82
N LEU A 233 -3.08 22.10 -1.93
CA LEU A 233 -1.78 21.46 -2.06
C LEU A 233 -0.73 22.53 -2.30
N GLN A 234 0.44 22.36 -1.69
CA GLN A 234 1.63 23.10 -2.08
C GLN A 234 2.35 22.32 -3.18
N ILE A 235 2.61 22.95 -4.31
CA ILE A 235 3.32 22.38 -5.46
C ILE A 235 4.66 23.09 -5.63
N LEU A 236 5.73 22.33 -5.78
CA LEU A 236 7.01 22.80 -6.27
C LEU A 236 7.04 22.63 -7.80
N PRO A 237 7.07 23.72 -8.59
CA PRO A 237 7.17 23.59 -10.04
C PRO A 237 8.44 22.83 -10.43
N MET A 238 8.31 21.92 -11.38
CA MET A 238 9.44 21.18 -11.94
C MET A 238 9.94 21.88 -13.20
N SER A 239 11.19 22.32 -13.18
CA SER A 239 11.98 22.79 -14.33
C SER A 239 13.42 23.01 -13.87
N HIS A 240 14.32 23.37 -14.79
CA HIS A 240 15.69 23.69 -14.39
C HIS A 240 15.75 24.82 -13.35
N VAL A 241 16.55 24.60 -12.31
CA VAL A 241 16.76 25.49 -11.16
C VAL A 241 16.98 26.97 -11.55
N ASN A 242 17.67 27.22 -12.67
CA ASN A 242 17.95 28.57 -13.21
C ASN A 242 16.70 29.37 -13.66
N PHE A 243 15.53 28.73 -13.76
CA PHE A 243 14.27 29.44 -13.95
C PHE A 243 13.74 30.09 -12.67
N ASN A 244 14.28 29.74 -11.49
CA ASN A 244 13.98 30.36 -10.18
C ASN A 244 12.48 30.43 -9.88
N GLN A 245 11.76 29.34 -10.13
CA GLN A 245 10.32 29.30 -9.90
C GLN A 245 9.98 29.25 -8.41
N SER A 246 8.91 29.92 -8.01
CA SER A 246 8.40 29.86 -6.63
C SER A 246 7.38 28.73 -6.44
N PRO A 247 7.25 28.17 -5.22
CA PRO A 247 6.16 27.25 -4.88
C PRO A 247 4.77 27.86 -5.16
N ILE A 248 3.81 27.02 -5.54
CA ILE A 248 2.44 27.42 -5.89
C ILE A 248 1.44 26.69 -5.00
N GLN A 249 0.35 27.35 -4.62
CA GLN A 249 -0.79 26.70 -3.96
C GLN A 249 -1.88 26.40 -5.00
N THR A 250 -2.46 25.20 -4.95
CA THR A 250 -3.57 24.81 -5.82
C THR A 250 -4.64 24.07 -5.03
N LEU A 251 -5.88 24.12 -5.54
CA LEU A 251 -6.99 23.37 -4.95
C LEU A 251 -6.78 21.86 -5.20
N GLU A 252 -6.83 21.06 -4.14
CA GLU A 252 -6.66 19.60 -4.23
C GLU A 252 -7.69 18.98 -5.19
N ALA A 253 -8.94 19.45 -5.11
CA ALA A 253 -10.05 18.98 -5.95
C ALA A 253 -9.88 19.27 -7.46
N THR A 254 -8.83 19.99 -7.86
CA THR A 254 -8.50 20.25 -9.28
C THR A 254 -7.23 19.55 -9.72
N THR A 255 -6.52 18.88 -8.81
CA THR A 255 -5.21 18.30 -9.08
C THR A 255 -5.36 16.85 -9.52
N ARG A 256 -4.92 16.54 -10.75
CA ARG A 256 -5.04 15.21 -11.34
C ARG A 256 -3.78 14.38 -11.12
N PRO A 257 -3.89 13.05 -10.92
CA PRO A 257 -2.73 12.16 -10.94
C PRO A 257 -1.95 12.26 -12.25
N PHE A 258 -0.64 12.01 -12.20
CA PHE A 258 0.25 12.09 -13.36
C PHE A 258 -0.24 11.28 -14.56
N LEU A 259 -0.67 10.04 -14.35
CA LEU A 259 -1.12 9.16 -15.42
C LEU A 259 -2.49 9.54 -16.00
N ALA A 260 -3.14 10.60 -15.52
CA ALA A 260 -4.41 11.09 -16.07
C ALA A 260 -4.24 12.03 -17.28
N PHE A 261 -3.00 12.33 -17.69
CA PHE A 261 -2.70 13.15 -18.85
C PHE A 261 -1.40 12.70 -19.51
N SER A 262 -1.21 13.07 -20.77
CA SER A 262 0.01 12.82 -21.51
C SER A 262 0.91 14.06 -21.48
N VAL A 263 2.19 13.85 -21.22
CA VAL A 263 3.19 14.93 -21.32
C VAL A 263 3.42 15.23 -22.80
N PRO A 264 3.23 16.49 -23.27
CA PRO A 264 3.50 16.85 -24.66
C PRO A 264 4.96 16.65 -25.04
N ASN A 265 5.24 16.62 -26.35
CA ASN A 265 6.61 16.60 -26.83
C ASN A 265 7.34 17.93 -26.52
N VAL A 266 8.67 17.82 -26.42
CA VAL A 266 9.59 18.96 -26.36
C VAL A 266 9.53 19.73 -27.67
N SER A 267 9.38 21.04 -27.58
CA SER A 267 9.16 21.94 -28.73
C SER A 267 10.47 22.47 -29.32
N ILE A 268 11.48 22.71 -28.50
CA ILE A 268 12.80 23.20 -28.91
C ILE A 268 13.60 22.05 -29.52
N SER A 269 13.94 22.17 -30.79
CA SER A 269 14.66 21.15 -31.56
C SER A 269 15.97 20.70 -30.90
N ASP A 270 16.73 21.62 -30.33
CA ASP A 270 18.03 21.33 -29.69
C ASP A 270 17.90 20.47 -28.42
N LEU A 271 16.70 20.42 -27.84
CA LEU A 271 16.39 19.64 -26.63
C LEU A 271 15.68 18.32 -26.97
N GLN A 272 15.17 18.15 -28.19
CA GLN A 272 14.49 16.93 -28.59
C GLN A 272 15.44 15.73 -28.55
N ASN A 273 14.91 14.58 -28.12
CA ASN A 273 15.61 13.30 -28.01
C ASN A 273 16.80 13.29 -27.02
N LYS A 274 17.02 14.35 -26.24
CA LYS A 274 17.98 14.36 -25.13
C LYS A 274 17.30 13.98 -23.83
N ALA A 275 18.01 13.27 -22.95
CA ALA A 275 17.60 13.15 -21.56
C ALA A 275 17.84 14.48 -20.83
N TYR A 276 17.09 14.72 -19.74
CA TYR A 276 17.20 15.95 -18.96
C TYR A 276 18.63 16.24 -18.47
N ASP A 277 19.35 15.20 -18.03
CA ASP A 277 20.71 15.32 -17.50
C ASP A 277 21.80 15.36 -18.59
N GLU A 278 21.46 15.13 -19.87
CA GLU A 278 22.38 15.22 -21.02
C GLU A 278 22.45 16.63 -21.61
N VAL A 279 21.53 17.50 -21.23
CA VAL A 279 21.51 18.89 -21.67
C VAL A 279 22.54 19.68 -20.86
N ASP A 280 23.49 20.31 -21.54
CA ASP A 280 24.28 21.38 -20.96
C ASP A 280 23.39 22.60 -20.77
N TRP A 281 22.72 22.65 -19.62
CA TRP A 281 21.74 23.69 -19.32
C TRP A 281 22.39 25.07 -19.27
N ASP A 282 23.60 25.18 -18.75
CA ASP A 282 24.29 26.47 -18.65
C ASP A 282 24.62 27.02 -20.04
N ALA A 283 25.18 26.20 -20.93
CA ALA A 283 25.41 26.61 -22.32
C ALA A 283 24.09 26.92 -23.04
N PHE A 284 23.04 26.12 -22.82
CA PHE A 284 21.72 26.36 -23.40
C PHE A 284 21.11 27.70 -22.94
N PHE A 285 21.23 28.05 -21.66
CA PHE A 285 20.74 29.33 -21.14
C PHE A 285 21.49 30.52 -21.72
N GLN A 286 22.79 30.40 -22.02
CA GLN A 286 23.55 31.45 -22.70
C GLN A 286 23.03 31.75 -24.12
N THR A 287 22.30 30.81 -24.75
CA THR A 287 21.65 31.04 -26.05
C THR A 287 20.35 31.83 -25.97
N ILE A 288 19.80 32.03 -24.76
CA ILE A 288 18.54 32.74 -24.55
C ILE A 288 18.87 34.15 -24.05
N THR A 289 18.60 35.16 -24.88
CA THR A 289 18.79 36.56 -24.47
C THR A 289 17.73 36.93 -23.41
N PRO A 290 18.06 37.78 -22.42
CA PRO A 290 17.11 38.20 -21.39
C PRO A 290 15.82 38.85 -21.94
N GLU A 291 15.90 39.48 -23.11
CA GLU A 291 14.79 40.15 -23.77
C GLU A 291 13.84 39.19 -24.50
N ASP A 292 14.28 37.96 -24.82
CA ASP A 292 13.45 36.94 -25.49
C ASP A 292 12.60 36.17 -24.46
N THR A 293 11.60 36.88 -23.92
CA THR A 293 10.69 36.33 -22.91
C THR A 293 9.90 35.12 -23.41
N HIS A 294 9.60 35.09 -24.72
CA HIS A 294 8.85 33.98 -25.31
C HIS A 294 9.70 32.71 -25.36
N ARG A 295 10.94 32.77 -25.88
CA ARG A 295 11.84 31.63 -25.89
C ARG A 295 12.17 31.14 -24.49
N ARG A 296 12.33 32.06 -23.52
CA ARG A 296 12.51 31.71 -22.11
C ARG A 296 11.31 30.92 -21.56
N GLU A 297 10.08 31.32 -21.89
CA GLU A 297 8.88 30.59 -21.48
C GLU A 297 8.78 29.21 -22.14
N VAL A 298 9.07 29.09 -23.43
CA VAL A 298 9.08 27.78 -24.11
C VAL A 298 10.15 26.86 -23.51
N ALA A 299 11.34 27.39 -23.24
CA ALA A 299 12.43 26.65 -22.59
C ALA A 299 12.05 26.18 -21.18
N LEU A 300 11.34 27.01 -20.41
CA LEU A 300 10.80 26.64 -19.11
C LEU A 300 9.85 25.44 -19.22
N LEU A 301 8.91 25.49 -20.17
CA LEU A 301 7.94 24.42 -20.40
C LEU A 301 8.62 23.12 -20.85
N ASP A 302 9.58 23.21 -21.76
CA ASP A 302 10.30 22.04 -22.26
C ASP A 302 11.19 21.41 -21.19
N SER A 303 11.87 22.22 -20.37
CA SER A 303 12.59 21.73 -19.20
C SER A 303 11.67 21.01 -18.21
N SER A 304 10.45 21.53 -18.00
CA SER A 304 9.42 20.87 -17.16
C SER A 304 9.00 19.51 -17.70
N LYS A 305 8.77 19.41 -19.03
CA LYS A 305 8.45 18.14 -19.70
C LYS A 305 9.58 17.14 -19.54
N MET A 306 10.82 17.54 -19.85
CA MET A 306 12.00 16.67 -19.74
C MET A 306 12.23 16.18 -18.30
N ALA A 307 12.03 17.05 -17.30
CA ALA A 307 12.13 16.66 -15.89
C ALA A 307 11.08 15.61 -15.51
N ALA A 308 9.84 15.76 -15.99
CA ALA A 308 8.80 14.76 -15.76
C ALA A 308 9.09 13.43 -16.46
N GLN A 309 9.70 13.46 -17.66
CA GLN A 309 10.17 12.25 -18.34
C GLN A 309 11.24 11.53 -17.50
N LYS A 310 12.26 12.26 -17.01
CA LYS A 310 13.30 11.75 -16.12
C LYS A 310 12.70 11.02 -14.91
N VAL A 311 11.75 11.68 -14.23
CA VAL A 311 11.04 11.08 -13.09
C VAL A 311 10.28 9.83 -13.50
N GLY A 312 9.59 9.86 -14.63
CA GLY A 312 8.72 8.79 -15.08
C GLY A 312 9.45 7.48 -15.45
N VAL A 313 10.71 7.56 -15.86
CA VAL A 313 11.55 6.41 -16.25
C VAL A 313 12.54 5.95 -15.16
N SER A 314 12.34 6.40 -13.92
CA SER A 314 13.16 6.02 -12.77
C SER A 314 12.31 5.55 -11.59
N PHE A 315 12.96 5.03 -10.55
CA PHE A 315 12.32 4.75 -9.26
C PHE A 315 13.30 4.89 -8.09
N SER A 316 12.78 5.10 -6.88
CA SER A 316 13.55 5.00 -5.62
C SER A 316 12.71 4.32 -4.54
N VAL A 317 13.36 3.62 -3.62
CA VAL A 317 12.69 2.85 -2.54
C VAL A 317 12.81 3.58 -1.21
N PHE A 318 11.86 3.35 -0.30
CA PHE A 318 11.88 3.95 1.03
C PHE A 318 11.35 3.03 2.12
N SER A 319 11.74 3.35 3.34
CA SER A 319 11.38 2.67 4.58
C SER A 319 11.67 1.19 4.51
N ARG A 320 12.96 0.87 4.45
CA ARG A 320 13.50 -0.48 4.54
C ARG A 320 12.93 -1.22 5.77
N LEU A 321 12.43 -2.43 5.54
CA LEU A 321 11.75 -3.26 6.55
C LEU A 321 12.64 -4.40 7.04
N SER A 322 13.18 -5.19 6.12
CA SER A 322 13.98 -6.37 6.44
C SER A 322 14.99 -6.69 5.36
N GLU A 323 16.02 -7.42 5.75
CA GLU A 323 17.00 -8.04 4.87
C GLU A 323 16.94 -9.55 5.08
N THR A 324 16.93 -10.32 3.99
CA THR A 324 16.96 -11.78 4.03
C THR A 324 18.15 -12.33 3.24
N ASN A 325 18.65 -13.48 3.69
CA ASN A 325 19.73 -14.24 3.05
C ASN A 325 21.02 -13.42 2.83
N GLY A 326 21.40 -12.57 3.79
CA GLY A 326 22.62 -11.77 3.72
C GLY A 326 22.62 -10.77 2.57
N GLY A 327 21.51 -10.08 2.34
CA GLY A 327 21.42 -8.98 1.39
C GLY A 327 20.89 -9.37 0.01
N LYS A 328 20.60 -10.66 -0.22
CA LYS A 328 20.02 -11.12 -1.50
C LYS A 328 18.64 -10.55 -1.75
N LYS A 329 17.87 -10.29 -0.70
CA LYS A 329 16.54 -9.68 -0.77
C LYS A 329 16.39 -8.62 0.30
N ILE A 330 15.93 -7.45 -0.12
CA ILE A 330 15.65 -6.33 0.77
C ILE A 330 14.19 -5.93 0.60
N ASP A 331 13.44 -5.93 1.70
CA ASP A 331 12.03 -5.57 1.72
C ASP A 331 11.84 -4.10 2.11
N TYR A 332 10.87 -3.45 1.47
CA TYR A 332 10.56 -2.04 1.65
C TYR A 332 9.08 -1.82 1.92
N HIS A 333 8.77 -0.76 2.67
CA HIS A 333 7.40 -0.33 2.87
C HIS A 333 6.81 0.33 1.62
N GLY A 334 7.65 1.01 0.83
CA GLY A 334 7.19 1.71 -0.35
C GLY A 334 8.28 2.03 -1.36
N ILE A 335 7.80 2.53 -2.49
CA ILE A 335 8.60 2.88 -3.66
C ILE A 335 7.97 4.09 -4.35
N PHE A 336 8.80 5.06 -4.71
CA PHE A 336 8.48 6.08 -5.69
C PHE A 336 8.71 5.50 -7.07
N LEU A 337 7.66 4.96 -7.67
CA LEU A 337 7.71 4.33 -8.99
C LEU A 337 7.28 5.35 -10.05
N GLY A 338 8.25 5.92 -10.76
CA GLY A 338 7.96 7.01 -11.68
C GLY A 338 7.39 8.22 -10.96
N ALA A 339 6.24 8.69 -11.43
CA ALA A 339 5.50 9.79 -10.82
C ALA A 339 4.62 9.38 -9.62
N GLU A 340 4.54 8.09 -9.27
CA GLU A 340 3.60 7.58 -8.27
C GLU A 340 4.32 7.11 -7.00
N ARG A 341 3.78 7.46 -5.82
CA ARG A 341 4.18 6.86 -4.53
C ARG A 341 3.32 5.62 -4.27
N ILE A 342 3.95 4.45 -4.23
CA ILE A 342 3.33 3.15 -4.01
C ILE A 342 3.75 2.62 -2.64
N GLU A 343 2.77 2.10 -1.89
CA GLU A 343 2.99 1.57 -0.54
C GLU A 343 2.29 0.21 -0.36
N LEU A 344 2.74 -0.57 0.61
CA LEU A 344 2.08 -1.84 0.93
C LEU A 344 0.58 -1.64 1.21
N GLY A 345 -0.24 -2.51 0.61
CA GLY A 345 -1.71 -2.43 0.68
C GLY A 345 -2.35 -1.57 -0.41
N ASP A 346 -1.57 -0.86 -1.23
CA ASP A 346 -2.08 -0.27 -2.49
C ASP A 346 -2.52 -1.36 -3.47
N VAL A 347 -3.29 -0.95 -4.47
CA VAL A 347 -3.68 -1.80 -5.60
C VAL A 347 -3.06 -1.21 -6.86
N LEU A 348 -2.48 -2.07 -7.70
CA LEU A 348 -1.80 -1.66 -8.93
C LEU A 348 -2.52 -2.22 -10.14
N ARG A 349 -2.57 -1.46 -11.23
CA ARG A 349 -2.99 -1.93 -12.54
C ARG A 349 -1.83 -2.68 -13.17
N VAL A 350 -2.06 -3.88 -13.72
CA VAL A 350 -0.97 -4.74 -14.21
C VAL A 350 -1.19 -5.25 -15.63
N ARG A 351 -0.09 -5.60 -16.30
CA ARG A 351 -0.05 -6.37 -17.54
C ARG A 351 0.12 -7.84 -17.15
N LEU A 352 -0.78 -8.67 -17.64
CA LEU A 352 -0.65 -10.11 -17.46
C LEU A 352 0.13 -10.73 -18.61
N SER A 353 0.82 -11.83 -18.33
CA SER A 353 1.45 -12.68 -19.33
C SER A 353 1.41 -14.14 -18.88
N ALA A 354 1.55 -15.08 -19.82
CA ALA A 354 1.53 -16.51 -19.50
C ALA A 354 2.68 -16.91 -18.56
N GLU A 355 3.82 -16.22 -18.64
CA GLU A 355 5.01 -16.46 -17.79
C GLU A 355 4.72 -16.21 -16.30
N GLN A 356 3.72 -15.38 -16.00
CA GLN A 356 3.30 -15.08 -14.63
C GLN A 356 2.42 -16.18 -14.05
N GLY A 357 2.20 -17.31 -14.73
CA GLY A 357 1.46 -18.47 -14.24
C GLY A 357 0.01 -18.17 -13.85
N VAL A 358 -0.60 -17.20 -14.53
CA VAL A 358 -2.05 -16.95 -14.48
C VAL A 358 -2.77 -17.90 -15.44
N PRO A 359 -4.10 -18.11 -15.31
CA PRO A 359 -4.85 -18.89 -16.30
C PRO A 359 -4.59 -18.40 -17.73
N PRO A 360 -4.46 -19.27 -18.75
CA PRO A 360 -4.14 -18.84 -20.11
C PRO A 360 -5.11 -17.80 -20.68
N ALA A 361 -6.40 -17.92 -20.37
CA ALA A 361 -7.43 -16.96 -20.76
C ALA A 361 -7.28 -15.57 -20.07
N ALA A 362 -6.49 -15.48 -19.00
CA ALA A 362 -6.19 -14.25 -18.29
C ALA A 362 -4.97 -13.48 -18.85
N ALA A 363 -4.15 -14.10 -19.70
CA ALA A 363 -2.84 -13.59 -20.11
C ALA A 363 -2.87 -12.25 -20.87
N ASN A 364 -4.05 -11.72 -21.23
CA ASN A 364 -4.21 -10.42 -21.88
C ASN A 364 -5.37 -9.59 -21.31
N LEU A 365 -5.76 -9.84 -20.05
CA LEU A 365 -6.83 -9.05 -19.44
C LEU A 365 -6.43 -7.57 -19.34
N PRO A 366 -7.28 -6.64 -19.84
CA PRO A 366 -6.96 -5.22 -19.83
C PRO A 366 -6.99 -4.62 -18.41
N ASP A 367 -7.78 -5.21 -17.51
CA ASP A 367 -8.22 -4.66 -16.23
C ASP A 367 -7.75 -5.48 -15.02
N ALA A 368 -6.72 -6.32 -15.18
CA ALA A 368 -6.13 -7.06 -14.08
C ALA A 368 -5.49 -6.13 -13.03
N LEU A 369 -5.66 -6.48 -11.76
CA LEU A 369 -5.22 -5.68 -10.61
C LEU A 369 -4.37 -6.52 -9.65
N LEU A 370 -3.29 -5.96 -9.12
CA LEU A 370 -2.46 -6.57 -8.07
C LEU A 370 -2.77 -5.92 -6.72
N GLY A 371 -3.28 -6.69 -5.76
CA GLY A 371 -3.33 -6.29 -4.36
C GLY A 371 -1.95 -6.44 -3.72
N LEU A 372 -1.21 -5.34 -3.60
CA LEU A 372 0.19 -5.33 -3.22
C LEU A 372 0.39 -5.68 -1.74
N ARG A 373 1.29 -6.62 -1.47
CA ARG A 373 1.61 -7.09 -0.11
C ARG A 373 3.07 -6.94 0.25
N GLU A 374 3.94 -6.92 -0.75
CA GLU A 374 5.39 -6.90 -0.55
C GLU A 374 6.05 -6.17 -1.72
N ILE A 375 7.02 -5.31 -1.39
CA ILE A 375 7.91 -4.63 -2.33
C ILE A 375 9.32 -5.02 -1.92
N CYS A 376 10.10 -5.53 -2.86
CA CYS A 376 11.49 -5.88 -2.58
C CYS A 376 12.42 -5.60 -3.75
N THR A 377 13.71 -5.47 -3.45
CA THR A 377 14.78 -5.52 -4.44
C THR A 377 15.63 -6.77 -4.20
N ALA A 378 16.35 -7.19 -5.23
CA ALA A 378 17.34 -8.26 -5.12
C ALA A 378 18.72 -7.77 -5.57
N PRO A 379 19.43 -6.98 -4.74
CA PRO A 379 20.65 -6.28 -5.18
C PRO A 379 21.78 -7.20 -5.65
N ILE A 380 21.81 -8.44 -5.18
CA ILE A 380 22.84 -9.44 -5.54
C ILE A 380 22.42 -10.20 -6.80
N ASP A 381 21.22 -10.78 -6.80
CA ASP A 381 20.77 -11.69 -7.86
C ASP A 381 20.18 -10.96 -9.07
N SER A 382 19.65 -9.75 -8.88
CA SER A 382 19.04 -8.92 -9.94
C SER A 382 19.22 -7.42 -9.65
N PRO A 383 20.45 -6.89 -9.71
CA PRO A 383 20.75 -5.50 -9.40
C PRO A 383 19.88 -4.52 -10.20
N GLY A 384 19.41 -3.44 -9.55
CA GLY A 384 18.61 -2.40 -10.18
C GLY A 384 17.15 -2.75 -10.49
N ASN A 385 16.68 -3.94 -10.10
CA ASN A 385 15.30 -4.37 -10.30
C ASN A 385 14.49 -4.30 -9.01
N ALA A 386 13.24 -3.86 -9.15
CA ALA A 386 12.21 -3.95 -8.12
C ALA A 386 11.18 -5.03 -8.45
N PHE A 387 10.74 -5.73 -7.41
CA PHE A 387 9.75 -6.80 -7.47
C PHE A 387 8.54 -6.46 -6.59
N PHE A 388 7.38 -6.82 -7.08
CA PHE A 388 6.08 -6.52 -6.49
C PHE A 388 5.33 -7.81 -6.29
N LYS A 389 5.00 -8.13 -5.05
CA LYS A 389 4.35 -9.39 -4.72
C LYS A 389 2.99 -9.18 -4.07
N GLY A 390 2.02 -9.97 -4.51
CA GLY A 390 0.63 -9.80 -4.10
C GLY A 390 -0.31 -10.77 -4.79
N ASP A 391 -1.61 -10.54 -4.62
CA ASP A 391 -2.65 -11.34 -5.26
C ASP A 391 -3.18 -10.63 -6.50
N ILE A 392 -3.40 -11.37 -7.59
CA ILE A 392 -3.95 -10.86 -8.84
C ILE A 392 -5.46 -11.07 -8.86
N TYR A 393 -6.19 -9.98 -9.08
CA TYR A 393 -7.64 -9.93 -9.14
C TYR A 393 -8.13 -9.54 -10.53
N GLN A 394 -9.27 -10.08 -10.92
CA GLN A 394 -10.06 -9.65 -12.07
C GLN A 394 -11.37 -9.02 -11.57
N PRO A 395 -11.65 -7.76 -11.91
CA PRO A 395 -12.99 -7.20 -11.82
C PRO A 395 -13.95 -7.86 -12.80
N ILE A 396 -15.16 -8.20 -12.36
CA ILE A 396 -16.22 -8.70 -13.24
C ILE A 396 -17.55 -8.04 -12.91
N THR A 397 -18.41 -7.94 -13.92
CA THR A 397 -19.74 -7.32 -13.85
C THR A 397 -20.83 -8.27 -14.34
N GLY A 398 -22.03 -8.11 -13.80
CA GLY A 398 -23.24 -8.81 -14.23
C GLY A 398 -23.07 -10.33 -14.17
N ASP A 399 -23.46 -10.99 -15.27
CA ASP A 399 -23.34 -12.44 -15.44
C ASP A 399 -22.05 -12.85 -16.18
N ASN A 400 -21.12 -11.91 -16.39
CA ASN A 400 -19.85 -12.22 -17.02
C ASN A 400 -19.14 -13.30 -16.21
N GLN A 401 -18.76 -14.36 -16.91
CA GLN A 401 -18.03 -15.47 -16.32
C GLN A 401 -16.57 -15.06 -16.13
N PRO A 402 -15.96 -15.38 -14.99
CA PRO A 402 -14.53 -15.16 -14.81
C PRO A 402 -13.75 -16.00 -15.82
N VAL A 403 -12.61 -15.48 -16.28
CA VAL A 403 -11.71 -16.27 -17.16
C VAL A 403 -10.95 -17.36 -16.39
N GLY A 404 -11.08 -17.36 -15.07
CA GLY A 404 -10.56 -18.35 -14.13
C GLY A 404 -10.69 -17.84 -12.69
N GLY A 405 -10.40 -18.70 -11.71
CA GLY A 405 -10.38 -18.30 -10.31
C GLY A 405 -11.72 -18.36 -9.59
N ILE A 406 -11.73 -17.88 -8.34
CA ILE A 406 -12.88 -17.95 -7.43
C ILE A 406 -13.30 -16.53 -7.02
N PRO A 407 -14.60 -16.19 -7.04
CA PRO A 407 -15.10 -14.93 -6.50
C PRO A 407 -14.63 -14.71 -5.06
N VAL A 408 -14.18 -13.50 -4.77
CA VAL A 408 -13.63 -13.15 -3.46
C VAL A 408 -14.67 -12.34 -2.69
N PRO A 409 -14.98 -12.74 -1.45
CA PRO A 409 -15.80 -11.92 -0.56
C PRO A 409 -15.21 -10.52 -0.34
N ASP A 410 -16.07 -9.51 -0.29
CA ASP A 410 -15.66 -8.11 -0.21
C ASP A 410 -14.72 -7.83 0.97
N ASP A 411 -14.99 -8.41 2.14
CA ASP A 411 -14.18 -8.25 3.37
C ASP A 411 -12.71 -8.71 3.20
N LYS A 412 -12.47 -9.66 2.30
CA LYS A 412 -11.15 -10.24 2.02
C LYS A 412 -10.35 -9.46 0.96
N LEU A 413 -10.95 -8.49 0.28
CA LEU A 413 -10.27 -7.70 -0.73
C LEU A 413 -9.36 -6.61 -0.12
N PRO A 414 -8.30 -6.19 -0.82
CA PRO A 414 -7.54 -4.99 -0.47
C PRO A 414 -8.46 -3.76 -0.34
N ARG A 415 -8.13 -2.85 0.58
CA ARG A 415 -8.97 -1.66 0.88
C ARG A 415 -9.39 -0.87 -0.37
N PRO A 416 -8.51 -0.54 -1.34
CA PRO A 416 -8.93 0.21 -2.51
C PRO A 416 -10.00 -0.52 -3.36
N LEU A 417 -9.96 -1.86 -3.41
CA LEU A 417 -10.97 -2.65 -4.11
C LEU A 417 -12.28 -2.73 -3.33
N ARG A 418 -12.22 -2.81 -1.99
CA ARG A 418 -13.42 -2.73 -1.14
C ARG A 418 -14.13 -1.40 -1.32
N ASP A 419 -13.38 -0.31 -1.27
CA ASP A 419 -13.91 1.04 -1.46
C ASP A 419 -14.54 1.19 -2.86
N GLU A 420 -13.93 0.59 -3.90
CA GLU A 420 -14.47 0.57 -5.26
C GLU A 420 -15.78 -0.22 -5.37
N ILE A 421 -15.81 -1.44 -4.83
CA ILE A 421 -16.99 -2.31 -4.86
C ILE A 421 -18.14 -1.69 -4.09
N ALA A 422 -17.88 -1.18 -2.88
CA ALA A 422 -18.89 -0.52 -2.06
C ALA A 422 -19.51 0.68 -2.80
N PHE A 423 -18.68 1.48 -3.47
CA PHE A 423 -19.16 2.59 -4.28
C PHE A 423 -20.01 2.13 -5.47
N ARG A 424 -19.52 1.17 -6.27
CA ARG A 424 -20.23 0.67 -7.45
C ARG A 424 -21.52 -0.04 -7.08
N ASN A 425 -21.54 -0.88 -6.04
CA ASN A 425 -22.75 -1.57 -5.60
C ASN A 425 -23.77 -0.62 -4.99
N LYS A 426 -23.35 0.53 -4.43
CA LYS A 426 -24.27 1.56 -3.94
C LYS A 426 -24.98 2.30 -5.07
N PHE A 427 -24.25 2.64 -6.13
CA PHE A 427 -24.77 3.54 -7.17
C PHE A 427 -25.13 2.85 -8.48
N ALA A 428 -24.48 1.75 -8.84
CA ALA A 428 -24.75 0.93 -10.01
C ALA A 428 -24.96 -0.55 -9.62
N ALA A 429 -25.87 -0.81 -8.68
CA ALA A 429 -26.14 -2.16 -8.17
C ALA A 429 -26.48 -3.19 -9.27
N SER A 430 -27.10 -2.75 -10.37
CA SER A 430 -27.41 -3.59 -11.53
C SER A 430 -26.18 -4.21 -12.19
N ASP A 431 -25.03 -3.53 -12.09
CA ASP A 431 -23.77 -3.99 -12.66
C ASP A 431 -23.16 -5.15 -11.88
N ARG A 432 -23.65 -5.45 -10.66
CA ARG A 432 -23.24 -6.59 -9.83
C ARG A 432 -21.72 -6.77 -9.80
N TRP A 433 -21.01 -5.68 -9.52
CA TRP A 433 -19.56 -5.61 -9.61
C TRP A 433 -18.93 -6.46 -8.49
N ARG A 434 -17.97 -7.31 -8.84
CA ARG A 434 -17.28 -8.21 -7.92
C ARG A 434 -15.86 -8.50 -8.40
N CYS A 435 -14.99 -8.96 -7.50
CA CYS A 435 -13.63 -9.37 -7.86
C CYS A 435 -13.44 -10.87 -7.75
N VAL A 436 -12.61 -11.41 -8.64
CA VAL A 436 -12.24 -12.82 -8.70
C VAL A 436 -10.74 -12.94 -8.52
N LEU A 437 -10.29 -13.89 -7.72
CA LEU A 437 -8.87 -14.14 -7.48
C LEU A 437 -8.32 -15.04 -8.59
N LEU A 438 -7.44 -14.50 -9.43
CA LEU A 438 -6.80 -15.23 -10.52
C LEU A 438 -5.55 -15.99 -10.06
N LYS A 439 -4.76 -15.36 -9.18
CA LYS A 439 -3.50 -15.93 -8.67
C LYS A 439 -3.16 -15.35 -7.30
N GLN A 440 -2.73 -16.21 -6.39
CA GLN A 440 -2.16 -15.80 -5.11
C GLN A 440 -0.65 -15.63 -5.21
N ASN A 441 -0.11 -14.69 -4.43
CA ASN A 441 1.34 -14.51 -4.25
C ASN A 441 2.12 -14.43 -5.58
N ALA A 442 1.54 -13.80 -6.59
CA ALA A 442 2.22 -13.49 -7.83
C ALA A 442 3.40 -12.54 -7.56
N VAL A 443 4.49 -12.71 -8.28
CA VAL A 443 5.66 -11.83 -8.26
C VAL A 443 5.76 -11.19 -9.64
N LEU A 444 5.69 -9.87 -9.66
CA LEU A 444 5.75 -9.05 -10.87
C LEU A 444 6.99 -8.17 -10.84
N ARG A 445 7.49 -7.83 -12.03
CA ARG A 445 8.58 -6.87 -12.22
C ARG A 445 8.01 -5.51 -12.59
N GLU A 446 8.87 -4.50 -12.56
CA GLU A 446 8.51 -3.14 -12.92
C GLU A 446 7.77 -2.99 -14.27
N PRO A 447 8.20 -3.64 -15.38
CA PRO A 447 7.53 -3.50 -16.68
C PRO A 447 6.11 -4.10 -16.73
N ASP A 448 5.79 -4.98 -15.78
CA ASP A 448 4.47 -5.58 -15.67
C ASP A 448 3.45 -4.61 -15.05
N LEU A 449 3.89 -3.46 -14.53
CA LEU A 449 3.02 -2.48 -13.87
C LEU A 449 2.60 -1.37 -14.82
N LYS A 450 1.29 -1.12 -14.89
CA LYS A 450 0.70 0.01 -15.62
C LYS A 450 0.64 1.29 -14.78
N GLY A 451 0.62 1.16 -13.46
CA GLY A 451 0.53 2.26 -12.49
C GLY A 451 -0.45 1.94 -11.36
N ARG A 452 -0.72 2.90 -10.48
CA ARG A 452 -1.66 2.73 -9.37
C ARG A 452 -3.10 2.61 -9.85
N PHE A 453 -3.90 1.86 -9.09
CA PHE A 453 -5.35 1.87 -9.18
C PHE A 453 -5.90 3.00 -8.32
N TYR A 454 -6.83 3.77 -8.89
CA TYR A 454 -7.50 4.86 -8.19
C TYR A 454 -8.99 4.55 -8.10
N PRO A 455 -9.60 4.46 -6.90
CA PRO A 455 -11.05 4.26 -6.80
C PRO A 455 -11.83 5.28 -7.63
N THR A 456 -12.88 4.84 -8.32
CA THR A 456 -13.62 5.64 -9.31
C THR A 456 -14.24 6.88 -8.68
N HIS A 457 -14.81 6.76 -7.48
CA HIS A 457 -15.40 7.88 -6.74
C HIS A 457 -14.41 8.98 -6.36
N LYS A 458 -13.11 8.63 -6.35
CA LYS A 458 -12.02 9.56 -6.12
C LYS A 458 -11.56 10.19 -7.43
N LEU A 459 -11.25 9.37 -8.43
CA LEU A 459 -10.67 9.85 -9.68
C LEU A 459 -11.66 10.59 -10.58
N LEU A 460 -12.88 10.07 -10.74
CA LEU A 460 -13.84 10.57 -11.74
C LEU A 460 -14.19 12.06 -11.53
N PRO A 461 -14.41 12.57 -10.30
CA PRO A 461 -14.63 14.00 -10.08
C PRO A 461 -13.49 14.91 -10.55
N LEU A 462 -12.24 14.44 -10.47
CA LEU A 462 -11.08 15.21 -10.92
C LEU A 462 -11.00 15.30 -12.46
N LEU A 463 -11.50 14.28 -13.14
CA LEU A 463 -11.47 14.19 -14.60
C LEU A 463 -12.66 14.90 -15.26
N ASP A 464 -13.86 14.68 -14.72
CA ASP A 464 -15.12 15.05 -15.35
C ASP A 464 -15.86 16.19 -14.62
N GLY A 465 -15.38 16.57 -13.43
CA GLY A 465 -15.99 17.59 -12.58
C GLY A 465 -17.05 17.03 -11.63
N GLN A 466 -17.01 17.45 -10.37
CA GLN A 466 -17.89 16.98 -9.29
C GLN A 466 -19.38 16.99 -9.66
N ALA A 467 -19.88 18.10 -10.22
CA ALA A 467 -21.30 18.27 -10.52
C ALA A 467 -21.82 17.26 -11.55
N LYS A 468 -21.05 17.03 -12.62
CA LYS A 468 -21.39 16.06 -13.67
C LYS A 468 -21.42 14.64 -13.10
N VAL A 469 -20.40 14.29 -12.29
CA VAL A 469 -20.29 12.97 -11.67
C VAL A 469 -21.47 12.69 -10.75
N LEU A 470 -21.83 13.65 -9.90
CA LEU A 470 -22.98 13.50 -9.00
C LEU A 470 -24.29 13.26 -9.79
N ALA A 471 -24.50 13.98 -10.89
CA ALA A 471 -25.69 13.81 -11.72
C ALA A 471 -25.74 12.45 -12.44
N GLU A 472 -24.59 11.92 -12.88
CA GLU A 472 -24.50 10.59 -13.50
C GLU A 472 -24.70 9.46 -12.48
N VAL A 473 -24.04 9.57 -11.33
CA VAL A 473 -24.14 8.60 -10.23
C VAL A 473 -25.56 8.51 -9.67
N GLN A 474 -26.29 9.62 -9.59
CA GLN A 474 -27.73 9.63 -9.22
C GLN A 474 -28.62 8.90 -10.24
N LYS A 475 -28.20 8.81 -11.50
CA LYS A 475 -28.88 8.05 -12.56
C LYS A 475 -28.43 6.60 -12.63
N GLY A 476 -27.56 6.18 -11.70
CA GLY A 476 -26.95 4.86 -11.66
C GLY A 476 -25.88 4.61 -12.72
N ILE A 477 -25.30 5.68 -13.28
CA ILE A 477 -24.25 5.59 -14.29
C ILE A 477 -22.89 5.72 -13.59
N VAL A 478 -22.11 4.63 -13.56
CA VAL A 478 -20.74 4.61 -13.02
C VAL A 478 -19.74 4.14 -14.06
N ARG A 479 -19.07 5.10 -14.71
CA ARG A 479 -18.09 4.81 -15.78
C ARG A 479 -16.83 4.13 -15.24
N ASP A 480 -16.20 3.30 -16.06
CA ASP A 480 -14.84 2.86 -15.80
C ASP A 480 -13.85 3.97 -16.20
N VAL A 481 -12.95 4.29 -15.30
CA VAL A 481 -11.93 5.34 -15.46
C VAL A 481 -10.52 4.77 -15.57
N GLN A 482 -10.30 3.50 -15.25
CA GLN A 482 -8.95 2.92 -15.21
C GLN A 482 -8.31 2.84 -16.59
N GLN A 483 -9.13 2.64 -17.63
CA GLN A 483 -8.71 2.57 -19.03
C GLN A 483 -8.38 3.95 -19.63
N ARG A 484 -8.83 5.04 -18.99
CA ARG A 484 -8.52 6.42 -19.42
C ARG A 484 -7.14 6.88 -18.96
N LEU A 485 -6.55 6.17 -17.99
CA LEU A 485 -5.24 6.49 -17.46
C LEU A 485 -4.15 5.91 -18.36
N ASN A 486 -3.14 6.73 -18.63
CA ASN A 486 -1.91 6.29 -19.25
C ASN A 486 -1.26 5.15 -18.46
N GLN A 487 -0.41 4.41 -19.17
CA GLN A 487 0.39 3.34 -18.61
C GLN A 487 1.81 3.85 -18.40
N ARG A 488 2.44 3.39 -17.32
CA ARG A 488 3.83 3.73 -17.02
C ARG A 488 4.75 3.33 -18.18
N ILE A 489 5.80 4.14 -18.39
CA ILE A 489 6.81 4.03 -19.46
C ILE A 489 6.27 4.25 -20.89
N ASP A 490 5.05 3.81 -21.22
CA ASP A 490 4.48 3.98 -22.57
C ASP A 490 4.43 5.46 -23.03
N THR A 491 4.44 6.40 -22.08
CA THR A 491 4.42 7.84 -22.36
C THR A 491 5.78 8.42 -22.76
N PHE A 492 6.88 7.68 -22.65
CA PHE A 492 8.24 8.23 -22.76
C PHE A 492 9.08 7.56 -23.84
N LYS A 493 9.77 8.39 -24.62
CA LYS A 493 10.67 7.95 -25.71
C LYS A 493 12.15 7.93 -25.31
N THR A 494 12.46 8.37 -24.09
CA THR A 494 13.82 8.43 -23.54
C THR A 494 14.25 7.09 -22.96
N ALA A 495 15.55 6.85 -22.89
CA ALA A 495 16.10 5.63 -22.29
C ALA A 495 15.66 5.48 -20.82
N TYR A 496 15.50 4.23 -20.40
CA TYR A 496 15.15 3.88 -19.03
C TYR A 496 16.32 4.18 -18.08
N ILE A 497 16.03 4.89 -16.97
CA ILE A 497 17.04 5.31 -15.99
C ILE A 497 17.14 4.29 -14.85
N GLY A 498 16.02 3.70 -14.43
CA GLY A 498 15.98 2.71 -13.36
C GLY A 498 16.17 3.28 -11.96
N GLN A 499 16.79 2.49 -11.08
CA GLN A 499 16.87 2.79 -9.65
C GLN A 499 17.76 4.01 -9.39
N LYS A 500 17.23 4.96 -8.62
CA LYS A 500 17.94 6.06 -7.97
C LYS A 500 18.04 5.80 -6.47
N ARG A 501 19.07 6.36 -5.83
CA ARG A 501 19.27 6.18 -4.38
C ARG A 501 18.15 6.86 -3.59
N THR A 502 17.81 8.09 -4.00
CA THR A 502 16.77 8.89 -3.36
C THR A 502 15.85 9.55 -4.38
N ARG A 503 14.69 9.99 -3.89
CA ARG A 503 13.71 10.75 -4.65
C ARG A 503 14.22 12.15 -4.96
N VAL A 504 15.01 12.73 -4.05
CA VAL A 504 15.71 14.00 -4.29
C VAL A 504 16.71 13.86 -5.44
N GLU A 505 17.49 12.78 -5.50
CA GLU A 505 18.42 12.52 -6.60
C GLU A 505 17.67 12.35 -7.95
N THR A 506 16.49 11.73 -7.91
CA THR A 506 15.63 11.61 -9.09
C THR A 506 15.26 12.98 -9.66
N PHE A 507 14.99 13.97 -8.82
CA PHE A 507 14.67 15.32 -9.31
C PHE A 507 15.93 16.11 -9.68
N GLY A 508 16.98 16.06 -8.86
CA GLY A 508 18.22 16.80 -9.11
C GLY A 508 17.96 18.31 -9.29
N PRO A 509 18.53 18.96 -10.31
CA PRO A 509 18.36 20.39 -10.54
C PRO A 509 17.00 20.75 -11.16
N ALA A 510 16.04 19.82 -11.19
CA ALA A 510 14.68 20.07 -11.67
C ALA A 510 13.76 20.74 -10.61
N LEU A 511 14.29 21.06 -9.43
CA LEU A 511 13.56 21.75 -8.37
C LEU A 511 14.10 23.16 -8.18
N PRO A 512 13.27 24.10 -7.69
CA PRO A 512 13.73 25.41 -7.30
C PRO A 512 14.89 25.39 -6.30
N PRO A 513 15.81 26.38 -6.33
CA PRO A 513 16.92 26.43 -5.38
C PRO A 513 16.41 26.46 -3.94
N GLY A 514 17.09 25.72 -3.04
CA GLY A 514 16.71 25.65 -1.62
C GLY A 514 15.43 24.84 -1.34
N SER A 515 14.86 24.16 -2.34
CA SER A 515 13.73 23.25 -2.14
C SER A 515 14.11 22.12 -1.19
N VAL A 516 13.38 21.97 -0.09
CA VAL A 516 13.48 20.82 0.81
C VAL A 516 12.23 19.96 0.62
N ILE A 517 12.42 18.74 0.14
CA ILE A 517 11.36 17.75 0.14
C ILE A 517 11.28 17.15 1.54
N GLN A 518 10.27 17.57 2.31
CA GLN A 518 10.05 17.03 3.64
C GLN A 518 9.17 15.80 3.58
N PHE A 519 9.74 14.63 3.73
CA PHE A 519 8.97 13.40 3.83
C PHE A 519 8.25 13.29 5.19
N GLU A 520 7.11 12.60 5.22
CA GLU A 520 6.51 12.16 6.48
C GLU A 520 7.47 11.20 7.21
N GLN A 521 7.40 11.09 8.54
CA GLN A 521 8.29 10.20 9.32
C GLN A 521 8.23 8.72 8.88
N SER A 522 7.12 8.31 8.26
CA SER A 522 6.91 6.96 7.72
C SER A 522 7.71 6.69 6.44
N VAL A 523 8.31 7.70 5.82
CA VAL A 523 9.09 7.62 4.58
C VAL A 523 10.55 7.95 4.89
N ARG A 524 11.39 6.92 4.90
CA ARG A 524 12.84 7.01 5.17
C ARG A 524 13.61 6.49 3.98
N GLU A 525 14.23 7.36 3.19
CA GLU A 525 15.05 6.93 2.06
C GLU A 525 16.40 6.35 2.55
N ASP A 526 16.94 5.37 1.83
CA ASP A 526 18.23 4.76 2.18
C ASP A 526 19.37 5.79 1.97
N GLY A 527 20.07 6.16 3.05
CA GLY A 527 21.22 7.07 3.02
C GLY A 527 20.90 8.57 3.16
N ALA A 528 19.74 8.91 3.74
CA ALA A 528 19.37 10.26 4.17
C ALA A 528 19.68 10.50 5.67
#